data_AF-D4DMY6-F1
#
_entry.id   AF-D4DMY6-F1
#
_cell.length_a   1.000
_cell.length_b   1.000
_cell.length_c   1.000
_cell.angle_alpha   90.00
_cell.angle_beta   90.00
_cell.angle_gamma   90.00
#
_symmetry.space_group_name_H-M   'P 1'
#
loop_
_entity.id
_entity.type
_entity.pdbx_description
1 polymer ?
#
loop_
_entity_poly.entity_id
_entity_poly.type
_entity_poly.pdbx_seq_one_letter_code
_entity_poly.pdbx_strand_id
1 'polypeptide(L)'
;MAEWFIEGLLARLLDPQDPTARALLDSATFYVVPNMNPDGSALGNLRTNAAGANLNREWLSPNEERSPEVFYVREKMRETGVDLFLDIHGDEGLPYIFVAGTEGVPGYGPRIAALESRFKAAFAAASPDFQDEHGYEKDRPGQADLSMATNWVGNTFDCLAYTLEMPFKDNHNLPDDDFGWNGQRSLRLGEAVLSAILNVLPELRP
;
A
#
# COMPACT_ATOMS: atom_id res chain seq x y z
N MET A 1 12.65 0.57 -1.66
CA MET A 1 11.73 1.64 -1.20
C MET A 1 10.64 1.11 -0.29
N ALA A 2 9.95 0.02 -0.60
CA ALA A 2 8.82 -0.47 0.18
C ALA A 2 9.16 -0.77 1.66
N GLU A 3 10.19 -1.58 1.94
CA GLU A 3 10.57 -1.87 3.34
C GLU A 3 11.09 -0.62 4.08
N TRP A 4 11.79 0.29 3.38
CA TRP A 4 12.16 1.61 3.93
C TRP A 4 10.94 2.47 4.26
N PHE A 5 9.88 2.43 3.46
CA PHE A 5 8.63 3.11 3.80
C PHE A 5 8.02 2.54 5.07
N ILE A 6 8.01 1.20 5.21
CA ILE A 6 7.48 0.54 6.41
C ILE A 6 8.32 0.89 7.65
N GLU A 7 9.64 0.99 7.53
CA GLU A 7 10.50 1.43 8.63
C GLU A 7 10.09 2.82 9.14
N GLY A 8 9.83 3.78 8.24
CA GLY A 8 9.43 5.14 8.63
C GLY A 8 8.04 5.19 9.22
N LEU A 9 7.11 4.42 8.66
CA LEU A 9 5.77 4.24 9.21
C LEU A 9 5.84 3.72 10.64
N LEU A 10 6.58 2.62 10.88
CA LEU A 10 6.70 2.02 12.21
C LEU A 10 7.44 2.94 13.19
N ALA A 11 8.48 3.64 12.74
CA ALA A 11 9.22 4.59 13.58
C ALA A 11 8.30 5.68 14.16
N ARG A 12 7.43 6.27 13.34
CA ARG A 12 6.45 7.28 13.80
C ARG A 12 5.29 6.65 14.57
N LEU A 13 4.75 5.51 14.11
CA LEU A 13 3.62 4.84 14.76
C LEU A 13 3.97 4.38 16.18
N LEU A 14 5.23 4.04 16.44
CA LEU A 14 5.70 3.57 17.74
C LEU A 14 6.29 4.69 18.62
N ASP A 15 6.24 5.97 18.19
CA ASP A 15 6.61 7.10 19.04
C ASP A 15 5.47 7.40 20.04
N PRO A 16 5.68 7.18 21.36
CA PRO A 16 4.64 7.42 22.36
C PRO A 16 4.30 8.91 22.56
N GLN A 17 5.12 9.83 22.04
CA GLN A 17 4.87 11.27 22.11
C GLN A 17 4.11 11.79 20.88
N ASP A 18 4.04 11.03 19.79
CA ASP A 18 3.30 11.43 18.59
C ASP A 18 1.77 11.32 18.86
N PRO A 19 1.01 12.42 18.76
CA PRO A 19 -0.44 12.39 19.01
C PRO A 19 -1.24 11.71 17.89
N THR A 20 -0.75 11.71 16.65
CA THR A 20 -1.35 10.96 15.53
C THR A 20 -1.23 9.47 15.79
N ALA A 21 -0.05 8.99 16.17
CA ALA A 21 0.21 7.59 16.51
C ALA A 21 -0.69 7.11 17.64
N ARG A 22 -0.78 7.87 18.74
CA ARG A 22 -1.67 7.54 19.87
C ARG A 22 -3.14 7.50 19.45
N ALA A 23 -3.62 8.50 18.73
CA ALA A 23 -5.01 8.53 18.26
C ALA A 23 -5.35 7.35 17.33
N LEU A 24 -4.42 6.95 16.47
CA LEU A 24 -4.56 5.78 15.61
C LEU A 24 -4.62 4.49 16.44
N LEU A 25 -3.67 4.29 17.35
CA LEU A 25 -3.57 3.06 18.16
C LEU A 25 -4.69 2.91 19.19
N ASP A 26 -5.33 4.02 19.61
CA ASP A 26 -6.52 3.98 20.46
C ASP A 26 -7.76 3.44 19.73
N SER A 27 -7.77 3.47 18.39
CA SER A 27 -8.96 3.18 17.57
C SER A 27 -8.73 2.09 16.50
N ALA A 28 -7.49 1.68 16.26
CA ALA A 28 -7.13 0.69 15.24
C ALA A 28 -5.96 -0.19 15.68
N THR A 29 -5.95 -1.44 15.19
CA THR A 29 -4.80 -2.34 15.29
C THR A 29 -4.11 -2.42 13.93
N PHE A 30 -2.79 -2.21 13.90
CA PHE A 30 -2.00 -2.29 12.68
C PHE A 30 -1.41 -3.70 12.52
N TYR A 31 -1.75 -4.36 11.42
CA TYR A 31 -1.10 -5.60 10.98
C TYR A 31 -0.13 -5.26 9.85
N VAL A 32 1.17 -5.37 10.13
CA VAL A 32 2.23 -4.92 9.20
C VAL A 32 3.15 -6.09 8.87
N VAL A 33 3.38 -6.31 7.58
CA VAL A 33 4.40 -7.25 7.07
C VAL A 33 5.49 -6.42 6.37
N PRO A 34 6.62 -6.14 7.03
CA PRO A 34 7.67 -5.29 6.45
C PRO A 34 8.29 -5.84 5.16
N ASN A 35 8.39 -7.17 5.06
CA ASN A 35 8.93 -7.85 3.88
C ASN A 35 8.07 -9.06 3.52
N MET A 36 7.31 -8.94 2.43
CA MET A 36 6.47 -10.02 1.87
C MET A 36 7.27 -11.09 1.13
N ASN A 37 8.53 -10.81 0.76
CA ASN A 37 9.34 -11.72 -0.06
C ASN A 37 10.80 -11.75 0.44
N PRO A 38 11.05 -12.33 1.62
CA PRO A 38 12.39 -12.40 2.20
C PRO A 38 13.35 -13.20 1.32
N ASP A 39 12.89 -14.32 0.74
CA ASP A 39 13.69 -15.17 -0.14
C ASP A 39 14.10 -14.43 -1.42
N GLY A 40 13.14 -13.80 -2.11
CA GLY A 40 13.41 -13.01 -3.31
C GLY A 40 14.38 -11.87 -3.03
N SER A 41 14.23 -11.22 -1.87
CA SER A 41 15.12 -10.15 -1.42
C SER A 41 16.56 -10.65 -1.22
N ALA A 42 16.75 -11.76 -0.49
CA ALA A 42 18.06 -12.35 -0.24
C ALA A 42 18.74 -12.87 -1.51
N LEU A 43 17.95 -13.32 -2.49
CA LEU A 43 18.43 -13.81 -3.78
C LEU A 43 18.72 -12.69 -4.81
N GLY A 44 18.36 -11.44 -4.52
CA GLY A 44 18.50 -10.33 -5.46
C GLY A 44 17.50 -10.39 -6.63
N ASN A 45 16.35 -11.03 -6.43
CA ASN A 45 15.27 -11.06 -7.42
C ASN A 45 14.55 -9.72 -7.49
N LEU A 46 14.09 -9.34 -8.69
CA LEU A 46 13.24 -8.16 -8.87
C LEU A 46 11.78 -8.44 -8.50
N ARG A 47 11.21 -9.56 -8.95
CA ARG A 47 9.74 -9.73 -9.04
C ARG A 47 9.18 -11.06 -8.51
N THR A 48 10.03 -11.99 -8.10
CA THR A 48 9.58 -13.35 -7.76
C THR A 48 10.17 -13.85 -6.44
N ASN A 49 9.44 -14.72 -5.74
CA ASN A 49 9.99 -15.51 -4.64
C ASN A 49 10.94 -16.62 -5.16
N ALA A 50 11.47 -17.45 -4.26
CA ALA A 50 12.37 -18.54 -4.61
C ALA A 50 11.74 -19.61 -5.53
N ALA A 51 10.42 -19.79 -5.48
CA ALA A 51 9.68 -20.71 -6.35
C ALA A 51 9.33 -20.10 -7.73
N GLY A 52 9.80 -18.88 -8.02
CA GLY A 52 9.49 -18.18 -9.27
C GLY A 52 8.05 -17.65 -9.33
N ALA A 53 7.36 -17.55 -8.20
CA ALA A 53 6.02 -16.97 -8.13
C ALA A 53 6.09 -15.45 -8.06
N ASN A 54 5.31 -14.77 -8.91
CA ASN A 54 5.01 -13.36 -8.74
C ASN A 54 3.92 -13.25 -7.68
N LEU A 55 4.29 -12.93 -6.44
CA LEU A 55 3.38 -12.93 -5.29
C LEU A 55 2.15 -12.02 -5.50
N ASN A 56 2.30 -10.90 -6.22
CA ASN A 56 1.17 -10.00 -6.51
C ASN A 56 0.29 -10.49 -7.70
N ARG A 57 0.34 -11.79 -8.02
CA ARG A 57 -0.59 -12.52 -8.91
C ARG A 57 -1.11 -13.81 -8.28
N GLU A 58 -0.84 -14.02 -6.99
CA GLU A 58 -1.16 -15.27 -6.29
C GLU A 58 -2.36 -15.11 -5.34
N TRP A 59 -2.97 -13.92 -5.23
CA TRP A 59 -3.97 -13.65 -4.19
C TRP A 59 -5.31 -14.36 -4.38
N LEU A 60 -5.67 -14.72 -5.61
CA LEU A 60 -6.92 -15.44 -5.88
C LEU A 60 -6.86 -16.89 -5.36
N SER A 61 -5.72 -17.57 -5.53
CA SER A 61 -5.54 -18.99 -5.21
C SER A 61 -4.10 -19.31 -4.75
N PRO A 62 -3.62 -18.74 -3.63
CA PRO A 62 -2.28 -19.02 -3.13
C PRO A 62 -2.21 -20.43 -2.53
N ASN A 63 -1.01 -20.98 -2.42
CA ASN A 63 -0.78 -22.28 -1.78
C ASN A 63 0.58 -22.32 -1.06
N GLU A 64 0.69 -23.23 -0.09
CA GLU A 64 1.86 -23.35 0.78
C GLU A 64 3.15 -23.79 0.05
N GLU A 65 3.05 -24.43 -1.12
CA GLU A 65 4.23 -24.90 -1.86
C GLU A 65 4.83 -23.81 -2.75
N ARG A 66 3.99 -23.00 -3.41
CA ARG A 66 4.40 -22.02 -4.42
C ARG A 66 4.43 -20.59 -3.89
N SER A 67 3.45 -20.21 -3.09
CA SER A 67 3.22 -18.84 -2.62
C SER A 67 2.82 -18.82 -1.13
N PRO A 68 3.58 -19.49 -0.24
CA PRO A 68 3.27 -19.55 1.18
C PRO A 68 3.19 -18.16 1.82
N GLU A 69 3.96 -17.20 1.34
CA GLU A 69 4.00 -15.82 1.84
C GLU A 69 2.62 -15.15 1.72
N VAL A 70 1.98 -15.32 0.56
CA VAL A 70 0.63 -14.79 0.30
C VAL A 70 -0.41 -15.63 1.05
N PHE A 71 -0.23 -16.96 1.08
CA PHE A 71 -1.17 -17.87 1.77
C PHE A 71 -1.36 -17.49 3.24
N TYR A 72 -0.27 -17.37 4.02
CA TYR A 72 -0.37 -17.11 5.45
C TYR A 72 -0.88 -15.70 5.76
N VAL A 73 -0.48 -14.69 4.97
CA VAL A 73 -1.01 -13.32 5.13
C VAL A 73 -2.50 -13.26 4.84
N ARG A 74 -2.94 -13.94 3.78
CA ARG A 74 -4.35 -14.01 3.40
C ARG A 74 -5.20 -14.73 4.46
N GLU A 75 -4.73 -15.86 4.98
CA GLU A 75 -5.44 -16.54 6.07
C GLU A 75 -5.50 -15.67 7.32
N LYS A 76 -4.43 -14.92 7.63
CA LYS A 76 -4.48 -13.99 8.75
C LYS A 76 -5.50 -12.87 8.57
N MET A 77 -5.59 -12.30 7.37
CA MET A 77 -6.61 -11.28 7.03
C MET A 77 -8.03 -11.83 7.18
N ARG A 78 -8.27 -13.11 6.85
CA ARG A 78 -9.57 -13.77 7.02
C ARG A 78 -9.94 -13.94 8.50
N GLU A 79 -8.96 -14.19 9.35
CA GLU A 79 -9.16 -14.28 10.80
C GLU A 79 -9.47 -12.92 11.43
N THR A 80 -8.78 -11.86 11.00
CA THR A 80 -8.84 -10.55 11.65
C THR A 80 -9.87 -9.60 11.05
N GLY A 81 -10.26 -9.82 9.79
CA GLY A 81 -10.88 -8.78 8.96
C GLY A 81 -9.87 -7.73 8.50
N VAL A 82 -10.29 -6.88 7.55
CA VAL A 82 -9.48 -5.79 6.99
C VAL A 82 -10.36 -4.57 6.73
N ASP A 83 -10.05 -3.44 7.38
CA ASP A 83 -10.80 -2.17 7.24
C ASP A 83 -10.10 -1.15 6.33
N LEU A 84 -8.77 -1.27 6.20
CA LEU A 84 -7.91 -0.51 5.30
C LEU A 84 -6.73 -1.38 4.89
N PHE A 85 -6.35 -1.34 3.62
CA PHE A 85 -5.23 -2.09 3.07
C PHE A 85 -4.30 -1.21 2.22
N LEU A 86 -2.99 -1.29 2.48
CA LEU A 86 -1.97 -0.64 1.68
C LEU A 86 -0.94 -1.70 1.25
N ASP A 87 -0.78 -1.86 -0.06
CA ASP A 87 0.25 -2.69 -0.69
C ASP A 87 1.36 -1.77 -1.21
N ILE A 88 2.57 -1.84 -0.63
CA ILE A 88 3.64 -0.86 -0.89
C ILE A 88 4.61 -1.41 -1.91
N HIS A 89 4.78 -0.71 -3.04
CA HIS A 89 5.57 -1.11 -4.20
C HIS A 89 6.53 -0.01 -4.65
N GLY A 90 7.29 -0.32 -5.69
CA GLY A 90 8.00 0.68 -6.47
C GLY A 90 7.89 0.40 -7.95
N ASP A 91 7.74 1.47 -8.73
CA ASP A 91 7.56 1.41 -10.18
C ASP A 91 8.86 1.80 -10.91
N GLU A 92 9.27 0.98 -11.88
CA GLU A 92 10.51 1.17 -12.62
C GLU A 92 10.41 2.26 -13.71
N GLY A 93 9.19 2.60 -14.13
CA GLY A 93 8.89 3.43 -15.30
C GLY A 93 8.53 4.87 -14.96
N LEU A 94 7.54 5.08 -14.11
CA LEU A 94 6.97 6.37 -13.77
C LEU A 94 7.81 7.07 -12.68
N PRO A 95 8.28 8.31 -12.93
CA PRO A 95 9.04 9.09 -11.97
C PRO A 95 8.13 9.88 -11.01
N TYR A 96 7.15 9.20 -10.40
CA TYR A 96 6.15 9.81 -9.53
C TYR A 96 5.75 8.86 -8.41
N ILE A 97 5.32 9.43 -7.28
CA ILE A 97 4.65 8.69 -6.21
C ILE A 97 3.14 8.77 -6.50
N PHE A 98 2.46 7.63 -6.51
CA PHE A 98 1.02 7.56 -6.77
C PHE A 98 0.37 6.38 -6.04
N VAL A 99 -0.96 6.33 -6.10
CA VAL A 99 -1.73 5.17 -5.64
C VAL A 99 -2.65 4.66 -6.75
N ALA A 100 -2.80 3.34 -6.84
CA ALA A 100 -3.77 2.66 -7.71
C ALA A 100 -4.86 2.02 -6.84
N GLY A 101 -6.11 2.45 -7.07
CA GLY A 101 -7.28 2.08 -6.27
C GLY A 101 -7.97 0.82 -6.72
N THR A 102 -9.24 0.71 -6.37
CA THR A 102 -10.06 -0.50 -6.64
C THR A 102 -11.24 -0.22 -7.57
N GLU A 103 -11.20 0.85 -8.37
CA GLU A 103 -12.34 1.25 -9.21
C GLU A 103 -12.82 0.18 -10.20
N GLY A 104 -11.96 -0.78 -10.55
CA GLY A 104 -12.30 -1.91 -11.40
C GLY A 104 -12.89 -3.12 -10.69
N VAL A 105 -12.91 -3.19 -9.36
CA VAL A 105 -13.43 -4.38 -8.67
C VAL A 105 -14.97 -4.43 -8.71
N PRO A 106 -15.59 -5.63 -8.76
CA PRO A 106 -17.05 -5.75 -8.77
C PRO A 106 -17.76 -5.09 -7.58
N GLY A 107 -17.15 -5.10 -6.40
CA GLY A 107 -17.69 -4.49 -5.18
C GLY A 107 -17.52 -2.98 -5.07
N TYR A 108 -16.92 -2.30 -6.06
CA TYR A 108 -16.64 -0.87 -5.96
C TYR A 108 -17.91 -0.03 -5.90
N GLY A 109 -17.94 0.98 -5.03
CA GLY A 109 -19.12 1.79 -4.81
C GLY A 109 -18.84 3.19 -4.24
N PRO A 110 -19.89 4.01 -4.05
CA PRO A 110 -19.74 5.41 -3.65
C PRO A 110 -18.99 5.61 -2.32
N ARG A 111 -19.14 4.68 -1.37
CA ARG A 111 -18.43 4.72 -0.09
C ARG A 111 -16.91 4.59 -0.29
N ILE A 112 -16.47 3.57 -1.03
CA ILE A 112 -15.05 3.36 -1.31
C ILE A 112 -14.48 4.55 -2.11
N ALA A 113 -15.22 5.03 -3.11
CA ALA A 113 -14.81 6.21 -3.89
C ALA A 113 -14.61 7.48 -3.03
N ALA A 114 -15.47 7.68 -2.02
CA ALA A 114 -15.36 8.79 -1.08
C ALA A 114 -14.14 8.63 -0.15
N LEU A 115 -13.91 7.42 0.38
CA LEU A 115 -12.75 7.10 1.19
C LEU A 115 -11.45 7.30 0.41
N GLU A 116 -11.40 6.80 -0.82
CA GLU A 116 -10.28 6.98 -1.76
C GLU A 116 -9.97 8.46 -1.98
N SER A 117 -10.98 9.26 -2.32
CA SER A 117 -10.81 10.71 -2.54
C SER A 117 -10.30 11.43 -1.28
N ARG A 118 -10.85 11.09 -0.11
CA ARG A 118 -10.46 11.66 1.18
C ARG A 118 -9.03 11.29 1.56
N PHE A 119 -8.67 10.02 1.40
CA PHE A 119 -7.32 9.53 1.66
C PHE A 119 -6.29 10.29 0.82
N LYS A 120 -6.51 10.39 -0.50
CA LYS A 120 -5.59 11.07 -1.42
C LYS A 120 -5.45 12.56 -1.10
N ALA A 121 -6.55 13.24 -0.79
CA ALA A 121 -6.50 14.65 -0.38
C ALA A 121 -5.68 14.84 0.91
N ALA A 122 -5.90 13.99 1.91
CA ALA A 122 -5.13 14.04 3.15
C ALA A 122 -3.66 13.67 2.94
N PHE A 123 -3.36 12.73 2.04
CA PHE A 123 -1.99 12.32 1.75
C PHE A 123 -1.21 13.40 0.99
N ALA A 124 -1.84 14.06 0.02
CA ALA A 124 -1.27 15.22 -0.68
C ALA A 124 -0.99 16.40 0.28
N ALA A 125 -1.85 16.58 1.28
CA ALA A 125 -1.61 17.59 2.31
C ALA A 125 -0.47 17.21 3.28
N ALA A 126 -0.27 15.91 3.53
CA ALA A 126 0.74 15.40 4.45
C ALA A 126 2.14 15.25 3.81
N SER A 127 2.20 15.03 2.49
CA SER A 127 3.46 14.87 1.76
C SER A 127 3.41 15.57 0.40
N PRO A 128 4.30 16.54 0.14
CA PRO A 128 4.39 17.17 -1.17
C PRO A 128 4.99 16.23 -2.23
N ASP A 129 5.52 15.07 -1.85
CA ASP A 129 5.96 14.05 -2.80
C ASP A 129 4.79 13.33 -3.47
N PHE A 130 3.64 13.21 -2.78
CA PHE A 130 2.47 12.51 -3.30
C PHE A 130 1.69 13.37 -4.30
N GLN A 131 1.16 12.73 -5.33
CA GLN A 131 0.33 13.36 -6.36
C GLN A 131 -0.73 12.38 -6.91
N ASP A 132 -1.73 12.90 -7.65
CA ASP A 132 -2.86 12.12 -8.21
C ASP A 132 -3.14 12.47 -9.70
N GLU A 133 -2.15 13.02 -10.41
CA GLU A 133 -2.21 13.33 -11.84
C GLU A 133 -1.64 12.21 -12.70
N HIS A 134 -0.49 11.66 -12.30
CA HIS A 134 0.22 10.59 -12.97
C HIS A 134 0.05 9.27 -12.21
N GLY A 135 -0.17 8.19 -12.94
CA GLY A 135 -0.33 6.84 -12.40
C GLY A 135 -0.75 5.87 -13.48
N TYR A 136 -1.16 4.67 -13.08
CA TYR A 136 -1.72 3.70 -14.02
C TYR A 136 -3.08 4.12 -14.56
N GLU A 137 -3.42 3.63 -15.75
CA GLU A 137 -4.79 3.74 -16.26
C GLU A 137 -5.74 3.00 -15.32
N LYS A 138 -6.91 3.60 -15.11
CA LYS A 138 -7.94 3.03 -14.26
C LYS A 138 -8.63 1.86 -14.94
N ASP A 139 -8.86 0.79 -14.18
CA ASP A 139 -9.61 -0.36 -14.68
C ASP A 139 -11.07 0.02 -14.96
N ARG A 140 -11.68 -0.63 -15.95
CA ARG A 140 -13.12 -0.49 -16.18
C ARG A 140 -13.90 -1.17 -15.06
N PRO A 141 -15.10 -0.67 -14.70
CA PRO A 141 -15.92 -1.29 -13.67
C PRO A 141 -16.13 -2.79 -13.89
N GLY A 142 -15.81 -3.59 -12.86
CA GLY A 142 -15.91 -5.05 -12.87
C GLY A 142 -14.84 -5.79 -13.68
N GLN A 143 -13.78 -5.12 -14.15
CA GLN A 143 -12.73 -5.72 -14.98
C GLN A 143 -11.37 -5.86 -14.26
N ALA A 144 -11.28 -5.51 -12.97
CA ALA A 144 -10.04 -5.65 -12.22
C ALA A 144 -9.55 -7.10 -12.11
N ASP A 145 -8.23 -7.28 -12.17
CA ASP A 145 -7.58 -8.57 -11.92
C ASP A 145 -7.56 -8.88 -10.42
N LEU A 146 -8.45 -9.77 -9.98
CA LEU A 146 -8.55 -10.23 -8.59
C LEU A 146 -7.41 -11.16 -8.14
N SER A 147 -6.41 -11.43 -9.00
CA SER A 147 -5.17 -12.09 -8.60
C SER A 147 -4.18 -11.12 -7.92
N MET A 148 -4.40 -9.81 -8.05
CA MET A 148 -3.63 -8.76 -7.38
C MET A 148 -4.14 -8.50 -5.97
N ALA A 149 -3.22 -8.16 -5.05
CA ALA A 149 -3.48 -7.96 -3.63
C ALA A 149 -4.60 -6.95 -3.39
N THR A 150 -4.40 -5.72 -3.87
CA THR A 150 -5.31 -4.58 -3.66
C THR A 150 -6.72 -4.89 -4.13
N ASN A 151 -6.85 -5.47 -5.32
CA ASN A 151 -8.13 -5.85 -5.89
C ASN A 151 -8.80 -6.97 -5.10
N TRP A 152 -8.05 -8.02 -4.74
CA TRP A 152 -8.57 -9.13 -3.95
C TRP A 152 -9.04 -8.67 -2.57
N VAL A 153 -8.21 -7.91 -1.85
CA VAL A 153 -8.52 -7.42 -0.50
C VAL A 153 -9.70 -6.45 -0.53
N GLY A 154 -9.65 -5.43 -1.39
CA GLY A 154 -10.73 -4.43 -1.50
C GLY A 154 -12.07 -5.06 -1.85
N ASN A 155 -12.10 -6.02 -2.77
CA ASN A 155 -13.32 -6.73 -3.12
C ASN A 155 -13.79 -7.71 -2.02
N THR A 156 -12.87 -8.41 -1.35
CA THR A 156 -13.21 -9.44 -0.36
C THR A 156 -13.74 -8.84 0.94
N PHE A 157 -13.15 -7.73 1.39
CA PHE A 157 -13.46 -7.13 2.69
C PHE A 157 -14.29 -5.85 2.59
N ASP A 158 -14.64 -5.40 1.38
CA ASP A 158 -15.32 -4.13 1.13
C ASP A 158 -14.63 -3.00 1.93
N CYS A 159 -13.36 -2.75 1.64
CA CYS A 159 -12.52 -1.82 2.39
C CYS A 159 -11.75 -0.87 1.48
N LEU A 160 -11.28 0.25 2.03
CA LEU A 160 -10.32 1.10 1.34
C LEU A 160 -9.04 0.29 1.09
N ALA A 161 -8.64 0.16 -0.17
CA ALA A 161 -7.45 -0.59 -0.55
C ALA A 161 -6.67 0.18 -1.63
N TYR A 162 -5.36 0.31 -1.44
CA TYR A 162 -4.46 0.93 -2.42
C TYR A 162 -3.20 0.10 -2.64
N THR A 163 -2.75 0.06 -3.89
CA THR A 163 -1.33 -0.13 -4.19
C THR A 163 -0.66 1.24 -4.18
N LEU A 164 0.37 1.44 -3.35
CA LEU A 164 1.19 2.65 -3.36
C LEU A 164 2.47 2.38 -4.13
N GLU A 165 2.75 3.23 -5.11
CA GLU A 165 3.93 3.11 -5.97
C GLU A 165 4.90 4.27 -5.70
N MET A 166 6.18 3.93 -5.50
CA MET A 166 7.29 4.88 -5.39
C MET A 166 8.27 4.71 -6.55
N PRO A 167 8.84 5.78 -7.11
CA PRO A 167 9.67 5.66 -8.29
C PRO A 167 11.03 5.01 -7.96
N PHE A 168 11.52 4.12 -8.82
CA PHE A 168 12.95 3.73 -8.83
C PHE A 168 13.85 4.87 -9.34
N LYS A 169 13.29 5.82 -10.09
CA LYS A 169 13.98 6.98 -10.65
C LYS A 169 14.07 8.09 -9.60
N ASP A 170 13.18 9.06 -9.71
CA ASP A 170 13.02 10.18 -8.82
C ASP A 170 11.57 10.66 -8.87
N ASN A 171 11.18 11.58 -7.99
CA ASN A 171 9.95 12.35 -8.12
C ASN A 171 10.19 13.56 -9.04
N HIS A 172 9.67 13.52 -10.27
CA HIS A 172 9.81 14.64 -11.21
C HIS A 172 9.17 15.95 -10.75
N ASN A 173 8.21 15.91 -9.81
CA ASN A 173 7.64 17.13 -9.24
C ASN A 173 8.59 17.82 -8.26
N LEU A 174 9.48 17.05 -7.63
CA LEU A 174 10.45 17.51 -6.63
C LEU A 174 11.75 16.69 -6.79
N PRO A 175 12.54 16.97 -7.85
CA PRO A 175 13.73 16.20 -8.15
C PRO A 175 14.86 16.51 -7.17
N ASP A 176 15.73 15.51 -6.96
CA ASP A 176 16.97 15.59 -6.21
C ASP A 176 18.11 15.05 -7.09
N ASP A 177 18.92 15.97 -7.63
CA ASP A 177 20.01 15.63 -8.57
C ASP A 177 21.13 14.78 -7.93
N ASP A 178 21.27 14.82 -6.61
CA ASP A 178 22.32 14.11 -5.90
C ASP A 178 21.91 12.67 -5.56
N PHE A 179 20.63 12.45 -5.20
CA PHE A 179 20.17 11.18 -4.64
C PHE A 179 18.93 10.55 -5.30
N GLY A 180 18.20 11.30 -6.13
CA GLY A 180 16.93 10.87 -6.69
C GLY A 180 15.90 10.45 -5.63
N TRP A 181 15.10 9.44 -5.93
CA TRP A 181 14.29 8.78 -4.90
C TRP A 181 15.15 7.79 -4.11
N ASN A 182 15.09 7.87 -2.78
CA ASN A 182 15.95 7.06 -1.91
C ASN A 182 15.21 6.53 -0.67
N GLY A 183 15.94 5.78 0.16
CA GLY A 183 15.42 5.23 1.42
C GLY A 183 14.95 6.31 2.39
N GLN A 184 15.67 7.44 2.50
CA GLN A 184 15.29 8.52 3.41
C GLN A 184 13.98 9.18 3.03
N ARG A 185 13.72 9.38 1.74
CA ARG A 185 12.44 9.90 1.24
C ARG A 185 11.31 8.87 1.41
N SER A 186 11.63 7.59 1.21
CA SER A 186 10.69 6.49 1.51
C SER A 186 10.28 6.48 2.99
N LEU A 187 11.24 6.65 3.92
CA LEU A 187 10.97 6.78 5.37
C LEU A 187 9.98 7.92 5.64
N ARG A 188 10.24 9.11 5.08
CA ARG A 188 9.38 10.30 5.27
C ARG A 188 7.98 10.11 4.69
N LEU A 189 7.86 9.43 3.55
CA LEU A 189 6.58 9.10 2.97
C LEU A 189 5.79 8.12 3.85
N GLY A 190 6.49 7.14 4.45
CA GLY A 190 5.94 6.22 5.44
C GLY A 190 5.48 6.90 6.72
N GLU A 191 6.20 7.92 7.20
CA GLU A 191 5.73 8.77 8.29
C GLU A 191 4.46 9.53 7.89
N ALA A 192 4.44 10.11 6.69
CA ALA A 192 3.35 10.97 6.21
C ALA A 192 2.02 10.22 6.01
N VAL A 193 2.05 8.95 5.59
CA VAL A 193 0.81 8.19 5.32
C VAL A 193 -0.08 8.04 6.55
N LEU A 194 0.49 8.05 7.76
CA LEU A 194 -0.29 7.96 9.02
C LEU A 194 -1.32 9.11 9.15
N SER A 195 -1.00 10.29 8.61
CA SER A 195 -1.94 11.42 8.57
C SER A 195 -3.14 11.16 7.66
N ALA A 196 -2.91 10.47 6.53
CA ALA A 196 -3.98 10.08 5.61
C ALA A 196 -4.86 8.98 6.21
N ILE A 197 -4.24 7.98 6.86
CA ILE A 197 -4.95 6.91 7.58
C ILE A 197 -5.83 7.50 8.70
N LEU A 198 -5.27 8.40 9.52
CA LEU A 198 -6.05 9.05 10.59
C LEU A 198 -7.24 9.82 10.03
N ASN A 199 -7.10 10.42 8.85
CA ASN A 199 -8.15 11.21 8.24
C ASN A 199 -9.36 10.35 7.85
N VAL A 200 -9.14 9.15 7.29
CA VAL A 200 -10.23 8.24 6.87
C VAL A 200 -10.73 7.32 7.97
N LEU A 201 -9.97 7.15 9.06
CA LEU A 201 -10.25 6.23 10.16
C LEU A 201 -11.71 6.26 10.65
N PRO A 202 -12.35 7.44 10.89
CA PRO A 202 -13.72 7.49 11.40
C PRO A 202 -14.79 6.96 10.43
N GLU A 203 -14.46 6.76 9.16
CA GLU A 203 -15.40 6.39 8.09
C GLU A 203 -15.06 5.05 7.41
N LEU A 204 -14.04 4.33 7.89
CA LEU A 204 -13.63 3.04 7.29
C LEU A 204 -14.75 2.00 7.32
N ARG A 205 -15.62 2.07 8.33
CA ARG A 205 -16.83 1.26 8.43
C ARG A 205 -18.10 2.14 8.57
N PRO A 206 -19.24 1.70 8.01
CA PRO A 206 -20.52 2.39 8.15
C PRO A 206 -21.03 2.47 9.59
#